data_AF-A0A2W6AYB4-F1
#
_entry.id   AF-A0A2W6AYB4-F1
#
_cell.length_a   1.000
_cell.length_b   1.000
_cell.length_c   1.000
_cell.angle_alpha   90.00
_cell.angle_beta   90.00
_cell.angle_gamma   90.00
#
_symmetry.space_group_name_H-M   'P 1'
#
loop_
_entity.id
_entity.type
_entity.pdbx_description
1 polymer ?
#
loop_
_entity_poly.entity_id
_entity_poly.type
_entity_poly.pdbx_seq_one_letter_code
_entity_poly.pdbx_strand_id
1 'polypeptide(L)' 'MRKTTLTIDDELIAQAKEALGTTGLKATIDAALREAVKARARQNHAERLRTMNGLDLDKPEVMNQAWE' A
#
# COMPACT_ATOMS: atom_id res chain seq x y z
N MET A 1 22.16 -1.26 -2.12
CA MET A 1 21.28 -2.00 -3.05
C MET A 1 21.93 -3.34 -3.38
N ARG A 2 21.14 -4.41 -3.47
CA ARG A 2 21.61 -5.75 -3.89
C ARG A 2 21.20 -5.98 -5.35
N LYS A 3 22.09 -6.59 -6.16
CA LYS A 3 21.74 -7.06 -7.51
C LYS A 3 21.21 -8.49 -7.44
N THR A 4 20.20 -8.81 -8.23
CA THR A 4 19.58 -10.14 -8.25
C THR A 4 19.15 -10.43 -9.69
N THR A 5 19.50 -11.61 -10.19
CA THR A 5 19.03 -12.12 -11.48
C THR A 5 17.73 -12.86 -11.27
N LEU A 6 16.74 -12.59 -12.11
CA LEU A 6 15.39 -13.12 -12.00
C LEU A 6 14.78 -13.19 -13.41
N THR A 7 13.91 -14.17 -13.61
CA THR A 7 13.12 -14.30 -14.84
C THR A 7 11.75 -13.70 -14.59
N ILE A 8 11.31 -12.80 -15.46
CA ILE A 8 9.98 -12.20 -15.42
C ILE A 8 9.35 -12.34 -16.80
N ASP A 9 8.03 -12.48 -16.81
CA ASP A 9 7.20 -12.37 -18.00
C ASP A 9 7.23 -10.93 -18.57
N ASP A 10 7.71 -10.80 -19.81
CA ASP A 10 7.84 -9.52 -20.49
C ASP A 10 6.49 -8.85 -20.75
N GLU A 11 5.42 -9.62 -20.94
CA GLU A 11 4.08 -9.08 -21.14
C GLU A 11 3.55 -8.47 -19.84
N LEU A 12 3.77 -9.13 -18.70
CA LEU A 12 3.43 -8.58 -17.38
C LEU A 12 4.18 -7.28 -17.10
N ILE A 13 5.46 -7.19 -17.51
CA ILE A 13 6.23 -5.95 -17.36
C ILE A 13 5.74 -4.85 -18.28
N ALA A 14 5.31 -5.18 -19.50
CA ALA A 14 4.71 -4.19 -20.40
C ALA A 14 3.44 -3.61 -19.78
N GLN A 15 2.54 -4.46 -19.26
CA GLN A 15 1.33 -4.02 -18.56
C GLN A 15 1.65 -3.19 -17.32
N ALA A 16 2.63 -3.61 -16.51
CA ALA A 16 3.04 -2.89 -15.32
C ALA A 16 3.65 -1.52 -15.65
N LYS A 17 4.41 -1.40 -16.76
CA LYS A 17 4.96 -0.12 -17.23
C LYS A 17 3.85 0.85 -17.57
N GLU A 18 2.84 0.40 -18.30
CA GLU A 18 1.67 1.21 -18.66
C GLU A 18 0.89 1.63 -17.41
N ALA A 19 0.51 0.66 -16.57
CA ALA A 19 -0.29 0.92 -15.37
C ALA A 19 0.40 1.85 -14.36
N LEU A 20 1.74 1.77 -14.25
CA LEU A 20 2.52 2.60 -13.32
C LEU A 20 3.11 3.86 -13.97
N GLY A 21 2.95 4.04 -15.28
CA GLY A 21 3.55 5.16 -16.02
C GLY A 21 5.07 5.19 -15.95
N THR A 22 5.73 4.02 -15.96
CA THR A 22 7.19 3.92 -15.77
C THR A 22 7.93 3.53 -17.04
N THR A 23 9.18 3.99 -17.16
CA THR A 23 10.07 3.63 -18.26
C THR A 23 11.22 2.74 -17.76
N GLY A 24 11.31 1.54 -18.33
CA GLY A 24 12.39 0.59 -18.06
C GLY A 24 12.17 -0.33 -16.86
N LEU A 25 12.74 -1.54 -16.93
CA LEU A 25 12.43 -2.65 -16.02
C LEU A 25 12.69 -2.31 -14.54
N LYS A 26 13.85 -1.72 -14.23
CA LYS A 26 14.20 -1.36 -12.84
C LYS A 26 13.21 -0.37 -12.24
N ALA A 27 12.85 0.68 -12.98
CA ALA A 27 11.92 1.69 -12.49
C ALA A 27 10.53 1.08 -12.23
N THR A 28 10.08 0.20 -13.13
CA THR A 28 8.82 -0.53 -12.99
C THR A 28 8.83 -1.44 -11.76
N ILE A 29 9.89 -2.23 -11.55
CA ILE A 29 10.01 -3.11 -10.37
C ILE A 29 10.05 -2.28 -9.08
N ASP A 30 10.86 -1.23 -9.03
CA ASP A 30 10.95 -0.34 -7.85
C ASP A 30 9.59 0.31 -7.54
N ALA A 31 8.85 0.75 -8.56
CA ALA A 31 7.53 1.35 -8.40
C ALA A 31 6.48 0.30 -7.97
N ALA A 32 6.47 -0.89 -8.57
CA ALA A 32 5.56 -1.96 -8.23
C ALA A 32 5.71 -2.41 -6.77
N LEU A 33 6.95 -2.57 -6.30
CA LEU A 33 7.22 -2.93 -4.91
C LEU A 33 6.74 -1.85 -3.93
N ARG A 34 6.96 -0.57 -4.27
CA ARG A 34 6.44 0.55 -3.46
C ARG A 34 4.91 0.57 -3.43
N GLU A 35 4.28 0.31 -4.57
CA GLU A 35 2.81 0.28 -4.64
C GLU A 35 2.23 -0.89 -3.86
N ALA A 36 2.85 -2.07 -3.89
CA ALA A 36 2.44 -3.21 -3.08
C ALA A 36 2.48 -2.90 -1.57
N VAL A 37 3.55 -2.23 -1.11
CA VAL A 37 3.66 -1.78 0.30
C VAL A 37 2.57 -0.76 0.65
N LYS A 38 2.34 0.23 -0.23
CA LYS A 38 1.27 1.22 -0.03
C LYS A 38 -0.11 0.60 -0.02
N ALA A 39 -0.38 -0.35 -0.93
CA ALA A 39 -1.65 -1.07 -0.99
C ALA A 39 -1.93 -1.80 0.33
N ARG A 40 -0.92 -2.49 0.88
CA ARG A 40 -1.05 -3.15 2.19
C ARG A 40 -1.29 -2.14 3.32
N ALA A 41 -0.59 -1.01 3.31
CA ALA A 41 -0.80 0.04 4.32
C ALA A 41 -2.23 0.61 4.24
N ARG A 42 -2.76 0.84 3.03
CA ARG A 42 -4.15 1.29 2.83
C ARG A 42 -5.16 0.26 3.34
N GLN A 43 -4.94 -1.03 3.08
CA GLN A 43 -5.79 -2.11 3.60
C GLN A 43 -5.79 -2.15 5.13
N ASN A 44 -4.61 -2.11 5.76
CA ASN A 44 -4.50 -2.10 7.21
C ASN A 44 -5.17 -0.86 7.82
N HIS A 45 -5.06 0.30 7.17
CA HIS A 45 -5.69 1.53 7.64
C HIS A 45 -7.22 1.46 7.54
N ALA A 46 -7.75 0.96 6.41
CA ALA A 46 -9.18 0.75 6.23
C ALA A 46 -9.74 -0.23 7.28
N GLU A 47 -9.01 -1.32 7.56
CA GLU A 47 -9.40 -2.28 8.59
C GLU A 47 -9.39 -1.66 10.00
N ARG A 48 -8.41 -0.80 10.30
CA ARG A 48 -8.35 -0.07 11.56
C ARG A 48 -9.53 0.89 11.74
N LEU A 49 -9.91 1.61 10.68
CA LEU A 49 -11.10 2.47 10.70
C LEU A 49 -12.39 1.65 10.86
N ARG A 50 -12.50 0.51 10.15
CA ARG A 50 -13.68 -0.37 10.21
C ARG A 50 -13.88 -0.98 11.60
N THR A 51 -12.80 -1.38 12.24
CA THR A 51 -12.84 -2.02 13.57
C THR A 51 -12.74 -1.03 14.72
N MET A 52 -12.43 0.24 14.42
CA MET A 52 -12.02 1.28 15.37
C MET A 52 -10.82 0.91 16.26
N ASN A 53 -10.20 -0.25 16.05
CA ASN A 53 -9.20 -0.83 16.93
C ASN A 53 -7.97 0.08 17.08
N GLY A 54 -7.70 0.54 18.30
CA GLY A 54 -6.57 1.41 18.62
C GLY A 54 -6.76 2.86 18.21
N LEU A 55 -8.00 3.30 17.95
CA LEU A 55 -8.37 4.71 17.77
C LEU A 55 -9.14 5.17 19.00
N ASP A 56 -9.02 6.44 19.41
CA ASP A 56 -9.79 6.94 20.56
C ASP A 56 -11.32 6.82 20.39
N LEU A 57 -11.79 6.62 19.16
CA LEU A 57 -13.17 6.28 18.81
C LEU A 57 -13.63 4.91 19.35
N ASP A 58 -12.72 4.02 19.74
CA ASP A 58 -13.01 2.75 20.42
C ASP A 58 -13.19 2.89 21.94
N LYS A 59 -13.00 4.10 22.49
CA LYS A 59 -13.13 4.40 23.91
C LYS A 59 -14.43 5.18 24.15
N PRO A 60 -15.47 4.54 24.74
CA PRO A 60 -16.75 5.20 25.02
C PRO A 60 -16.59 6.48 25.85
N GLU A 61 -15.61 6.47 26.77
CA GLU A 61 -15.31 7.56 27.68
C GLU A 61 -14.80 8.82 26.95
N VAL A 62 -13.98 8.64 25.92
CA VAL A 62 -13.43 9.76 25.12
C VAL A 62 -14.49 10.32 24.18
N MET A 63 -15.34 9.46 23.62
CA MET A 63 -16.43 9.88 22.74
C MET A 63 -17.50 10.70 23.47
N ASN A 64 -17.79 10.39 24.73
CA ASN A 64 -18.78 11.12 25.52
C ASN A 64 -18.35 12.56 25.84
N GLN A 65 -17.04 12.82 25.95
CA GLN A 65 -16.50 14.16 26.22
C GLN A 65 -16.37 15.05 24.98
N ALA A 66 -16.50 14.49 23.77
CA ALA A 66 -16.30 15.22 22.52
C ALA A 66 -17.51 16.09 22.09
N TRP A 67 -18.66 15.96 22.76
CA TRP A 67 -19.92 16.60 22.39
C TRP A 67 -20.53 17.50 23.49
N GLU A 68 -19.79 17.76 24.57
CA GLU A 68 -20.08 18.83 25.54
C GLU A 68 -19.51 20.17 25.05
#